data_AF-X1RLT6-F1
#
_entry.id   AF-X1RLT6-F1
#
_cell.length_a   1.000
_cell.length_b   1.000
_cell.length_c   1.000
_cell.angle_alpha   90.00
_cell.angle_beta   90.00
_cell.angle_gamma   90.00
#
_symmetry.space_group_name_H-M   'P 1'
#
loop_
_entity.id
_entity.type
_entity.pdbx_description
1 polymer ?
#
loop_
_entity_poly.entity_id
_entity_poly.type
_entity_poly.pdbx_seq_one_letter_code
_entity_poly.pdbx_strand_id
1 'polypeptide(L)'
;YSPGEVVTLVATPNPGYVFDHWGGHPPYPGIQSTSSTLNLTMTDNWWVVAAFREVAPPPEEYTLDVSIEPPASGYVTKSPSKAKYSAGEVVTLTAHPYSGYEFDHWGGWPSYPGIQSTSSTLNLTMTDNWWVVAAFRKVTEPPPEPPPEPPPPECTPGDWKCVRYDLYVCSAEGKWVFSKRDAPQCQFGW
;
A
#
# COMPACT_ATOMS: atom_id res chain seq x y z
N TYR A 1 29.40 -51.12 -36.67
CA TYR A 1 29.40 -50.37 -37.94
C TYR A 1 30.67 -50.68 -38.68
N SER A 2 30.57 -50.83 -40.00
CA SER A 2 31.74 -51.07 -40.85
C SER A 2 32.55 -49.76 -41.00
N PRO A 3 33.87 -49.83 -41.18
CA PRO A 3 34.67 -48.63 -41.46
C PRO A 3 34.11 -47.84 -42.65
N GLY A 4 33.89 -46.54 -42.46
CA GLY A 4 33.32 -45.62 -43.46
C GLY A 4 31.79 -45.54 -43.51
N GLU A 5 31.08 -46.34 -42.71
CA GLU A 5 29.62 -46.25 -42.59
C GLU A 5 29.21 -44.95 -41.90
N VAL A 6 28.14 -44.28 -42.39
CA VAL A 6 27.61 -43.06 -41.77
C VAL A 6 26.40 -43.42 -40.90
N VAL A 7 26.48 -43.06 -39.63
CA VAL A 7 25.43 -43.27 -38.64
C VAL A 7 24.81 -41.93 -38.27
N THR A 8 23.48 -41.83 -38.35
CA THR A 8 22.76 -40.63 -37.92
C THR A 8 22.26 -40.79 -36.49
N LEU A 9 22.70 -39.90 -35.62
CA LEU A 9 22.22 -39.77 -34.25
C LEU A 9 21.22 -38.61 -34.19
N VAL A 10 20.10 -38.82 -33.51
CA VAL A 10 19.05 -37.81 -33.31
C VAL A 10 18.80 -37.66 -31.82
N ALA A 11 18.98 -36.44 -31.30
CA ALA A 11 18.68 -36.14 -29.92
C ALA A 11 17.16 -35.96 -29.75
N THR A 12 16.55 -36.82 -28.94
CA THR A 12 15.12 -36.73 -28.59
C THR A 12 15.01 -36.36 -27.11
N PRO A 13 14.84 -35.06 -26.78
CA PRO A 13 14.70 -34.64 -25.39
C PRO A 13 13.37 -35.13 -24.79
N ASN A 14 13.41 -35.47 -23.51
CA ASN A 14 12.20 -35.74 -22.73
C ASN A 14 11.42 -34.44 -22.45
N PRO A 15 10.12 -34.51 -22.14
CA PRO A 15 9.35 -33.33 -21.69
C PRO A 15 10.09 -32.60 -20.55
N GLY A 16 10.18 -31.27 -20.65
CA GLY A 16 10.90 -30.43 -19.68
C GLY A 16 12.41 -30.31 -19.93
N TYR A 17 12.98 -30.95 -20.96
CA TYR A 17 14.38 -30.80 -21.35
C TYR A 17 14.51 -30.27 -22.78
N VAL A 18 15.63 -29.63 -23.07
CA VAL A 18 16.06 -29.28 -24.43
C VAL A 18 17.45 -29.86 -24.69
N PHE A 19 17.68 -30.28 -25.93
CA PHE A 19 19.00 -30.67 -26.38
C PHE A 19 19.93 -29.47 -26.33
N ASP A 20 21.11 -29.67 -25.75
CA ASP A 20 22.12 -28.62 -25.60
C ASP A 20 23.26 -28.82 -26.61
N HIS A 21 23.96 -29.95 -26.51
CA HIS A 21 25.03 -30.31 -27.45
C HIS A 21 25.35 -31.81 -27.41
N TRP A 22 26.00 -32.29 -28.47
CA TRP A 22 26.73 -33.56 -28.50
C TRP A 22 28.13 -33.30 -27.97
N GLY A 23 28.60 -34.15 -27.08
CA GLY A 23 29.93 -34.13 -26.49
C GLY A 23 30.60 -35.49 -26.52
N GLY A 24 31.90 -35.51 -26.24
CA GLY A 24 32.61 -36.75 -25.89
C GLY A 24 32.51 -37.05 -24.39
N HIS A 25 32.81 -38.29 -24.00
CA HIS A 25 32.93 -38.66 -22.59
C HIS A 25 34.35 -38.41 -22.08
N PRO A 26 34.52 -37.67 -20.98
CA PRO A 26 35.83 -37.43 -20.39
C PRO A 26 36.60 -38.75 -20.16
N PRO A 27 37.89 -38.84 -20.55
CA PRO A 27 38.78 -37.78 -21.02
C PRO A 27 38.78 -37.55 -22.55
N TYR A 28 37.90 -38.19 -23.31
CA TYR A 28 37.88 -38.13 -24.77
C TYR A 28 36.92 -37.02 -25.26
N PRO A 29 37.42 -35.86 -25.72
CA PRO A 29 36.56 -34.75 -26.12
C PRO A 29 35.74 -35.05 -27.39
N GLY A 30 36.19 -36.03 -28.19
CA GLY A 30 35.44 -36.70 -29.26
C GLY A 30 34.84 -35.76 -30.29
N ILE A 31 33.55 -35.46 -30.11
CA ILE A 31 32.73 -34.68 -31.04
C ILE A 31 32.06 -33.56 -30.26
N GLN A 32 32.02 -32.37 -30.86
CA GLN A 32 31.28 -31.22 -30.37
C GLN A 32 30.32 -30.77 -31.47
N SER A 33 29.02 -30.82 -31.22
CA SER A 33 28.01 -30.36 -32.17
C SER A 33 26.78 -29.85 -31.44
N THR A 34 26.26 -28.70 -31.86
CA THR A 34 25.02 -28.11 -31.33
C THR A 34 23.79 -28.46 -32.19
N SER A 35 23.97 -29.21 -33.27
CA SER A 35 22.87 -29.70 -34.10
C SER A 35 22.17 -30.89 -33.44
N SER A 36 20.83 -30.87 -33.36
CA SER A 36 20.04 -31.97 -32.79
C SER A 36 20.17 -33.28 -33.59
N THR A 37 20.60 -33.19 -34.84
CA THR A 37 20.99 -34.32 -35.67
C THR A 37 22.50 -34.32 -35.92
N LEU A 38 23.16 -35.44 -35.68
CA LEU A 38 24.60 -35.63 -35.87
C LEU A 38 24.84 -36.82 -36.81
N ASN A 39 25.50 -36.57 -37.94
CA ASN A 39 25.97 -37.62 -38.84
C ASN A 39 27.42 -37.98 -38.48
N LEU A 40 27.66 -39.24 -38.15
CA LEU A 40 28.93 -39.76 -37.69
C LEU A 40 29.47 -40.81 -38.66
N THR A 41 30.59 -40.52 -39.30
CA THR A 41 31.31 -41.52 -40.10
C THR A 41 32.16 -42.41 -39.20
N MET A 42 31.94 -43.72 -39.27
CA MET A 42 32.57 -44.72 -38.42
C MET A 42 33.98 -45.02 -38.93
N THR A 43 34.95 -44.17 -38.58
CA THR A 43 36.38 -44.39 -38.87
C THR A 43 37.10 -45.11 -37.74
N ASP A 44 36.54 -45.08 -36.53
CA ASP A 44 37.08 -45.66 -35.30
C ASP A 44 35.94 -45.90 -34.29
N ASN A 45 36.27 -46.41 -33.11
CA ASN A 45 35.32 -46.47 -32.00
C ASN A 45 35.08 -45.07 -31.42
N TRP A 46 33.81 -44.66 -31.38
CA TRP A 46 33.41 -43.36 -30.85
C TRP A 46 32.65 -43.50 -29.53
N TRP A 47 32.89 -42.57 -28.61
CA TRP A 47 32.01 -42.33 -27.48
C TRP A 47 31.34 -40.97 -27.65
N VAL A 48 30.02 -40.98 -27.79
CA VAL A 48 29.21 -39.78 -27.99
C VAL A 48 28.16 -39.69 -26.88
N VAL A 49 28.08 -38.52 -26.26
CA VAL A 49 27.10 -38.19 -25.21
C VAL A 49 26.21 -37.08 -25.73
N ALA A 50 24.89 -37.24 -25.61
CA ALA A 50 23.96 -36.14 -25.76
C ALA A 50 23.79 -35.42 -24.42
N ALA A 51 24.14 -34.14 -24.37
CA ALA A 51 23.86 -33.28 -23.24
C ALA A 51 22.48 -32.64 -23.42
N PHE A 52 21.68 -32.70 -22.35
CA PHE A 52 20.38 -32.06 -22.27
C PHE A 52 20.37 -31.14 -21.06
N ARG A 53 19.65 -30.02 -21.17
CA ARG A 53 19.41 -29.12 -20.05
C ARG A 53 17.93 -28.96 -19.80
N GLU A 54 17.57 -28.75 -18.55
CA GLU A 54 16.19 -28.49 -18.15
C GLU A 54 15.72 -27.17 -18.75
N VAL A 55 14.47 -27.18 -19.23
CA VAL A 55 13.73 -25.98 -19.56
C VAL A 55 13.25 -25.40 -18.25
N ALA A 56 13.76 -24.23 -17.88
CA ALA A 56 13.24 -23.51 -16.74
C ALA A 56 11.73 -23.27 -16.93
N PRO A 57 10.89 -23.52 -15.90
CA PRO A 57 9.48 -23.19 -15.99
C PRO A 57 9.32 -21.69 -16.31
N PRO A 58 8.27 -21.30 -17.03
CA PRO A 58 7.99 -19.89 -17.25
C PRO A 58 7.90 -19.18 -15.89
N PRO A 59 8.40 -17.94 -15.78
CA PRO A 59 8.29 -17.18 -14.54
C PRO A 59 6.82 -17.07 -14.15
N GLU A 60 6.50 -17.39 -12.90
CA GLU A 60 5.15 -17.24 -12.37
C GLU A 60 4.78 -15.75 -12.33
N GLU A 61 3.56 -15.46 -12.80
CA GLU A 61 3.01 -14.10 -12.84
C GLU A 61 1.68 -14.05 -12.10
N TYR A 62 1.46 -12.97 -11.35
CA TYR A 62 0.28 -12.75 -10.53
C TYR A 62 -0.41 -11.42 -10.86
N THR A 63 -1.72 -11.36 -10.67
CA THR A 63 -2.54 -10.16 -10.86
C THR A 63 -2.89 -9.49 -9.53
N LEU A 64 -3.04 -8.17 -9.54
CA LEU A 64 -3.42 -7.38 -8.37
C LEU A 64 -4.59 -6.45 -8.70
N ASP A 65 -5.75 -6.76 -8.14
CA ASP A 65 -6.96 -5.96 -8.23
C ASP A 65 -7.18 -5.16 -6.95
N VAL A 66 -7.65 -3.92 -7.10
CA VAL A 66 -7.91 -3.00 -5.99
C VAL A 66 -9.29 -2.40 -6.15
N SER A 67 -10.11 -2.53 -5.12
CA SER A 67 -11.44 -1.92 -5.01
C SER A 67 -11.47 -0.83 -3.96
N ILE A 68 -12.37 0.13 -4.13
CA ILE A 68 -12.56 1.28 -3.23
C ILE A 68 -13.93 1.16 -2.58
N GLU A 69 -14.00 1.22 -1.25
CA GLU A 69 -15.24 1.15 -0.48
C GLU A 69 -15.31 2.29 0.55
N PRO A 70 -16.36 3.12 0.56
CA PRO A 70 -17.44 3.16 -0.42
C PRO A 70 -16.97 3.69 -1.79
N PRO A 71 -17.67 3.39 -2.90
CA PRO A 71 -17.30 3.91 -4.21
C PRO A 71 -17.19 5.44 -4.21
N ALA A 72 -16.20 5.97 -4.95
CA ALA A 72 -15.91 7.41 -5.05
C ALA A 72 -15.56 8.09 -3.70
N SER A 73 -15.07 7.35 -2.70
CA SER A 73 -14.50 7.91 -1.46
C SER A 73 -13.01 8.29 -1.57
N GLY A 74 -12.34 7.80 -2.60
CA GLY A 74 -10.92 8.04 -2.85
C GLY A 74 -10.42 7.27 -4.06
N TYR A 75 -9.10 7.19 -4.20
CA TYR A 75 -8.43 6.38 -5.21
C TYR A 75 -7.16 5.75 -4.64
N VAL A 76 -6.61 4.74 -5.33
CA VAL A 76 -5.38 4.06 -4.95
C VAL A 76 -4.39 4.11 -6.10
N THR A 77 -3.13 4.43 -5.79
CA THR A 77 -2.01 4.32 -6.72
C THR A 77 -1.19 3.07 -6.42
N LYS A 78 -0.68 2.41 -7.48
CA LYS A 78 0.18 1.22 -7.40
C LYS A 78 1.57 1.56 -7.91
N SER A 79 2.62 1.12 -7.22
CA SER A 79 4.01 1.29 -7.65
C SER A 79 4.82 0.01 -7.40
N PRO A 80 5.32 -0.67 -8.44
CA PRO A 80 5.11 -0.37 -9.86
C PRO A 80 3.66 -0.62 -10.30
N SER A 81 3.21 0.10 -11.33
CA SER A 81 1.89 -0.13 -11.95
C SER A 81 2.06 -1.04 -13.17
N LYS A 82 1.60 -2.29 -13.05
CA LYS A 82 1.70 -3.30 -14.10
C LYS A 82 0.39 -4.09 -14.18
N ALA A 83 0.13 -4.71 -15.34
CA ALA A 83 -0.99 -5.64 -15.49
C ALA A 83 -0.74 -6.97 -14.75
N LYS A 84 0.53 -7.38 -14.69
CA LYS A 84 1.00 -8.58 -14.00
C LYS A 84 2.34 -8.32 -13.32
N TYR A 85 2.58 -9.06 -12.25
CA TYR A 85 3.77 -8.95 -11.41
C TYR A 85 4.45 -10.30 -11.32
N SER A 86 5.78 -10.31 -11.28
CA SER A 86 6.50 -11.57 -11.10
C SER A 86 6.33 -12.09 -9.67
N ALA A 87 6.43 -13.40 -9.49
CA ALA A 87 6.45 -14.00 -8.16
C ALA A 87 7.53 -13.35 -7.26
N GLY A 88 7.12 -12.96 -6.05
CA GLY A 88 7.98 -12.28 -5.07
C GLY A 88 8.18 -10.78 -5.31
N GLU A 89 7.62 -10.20 -6.38
CA GLU A 89 7.68 -8.76 -6.62
C GLU A 89 6.89 -8.01 -5.53
N VAL A 90 7.43 -6.89 -5.05
CA VAL A 90 6.78 -6.05 -4.04
C VAL A 90 6.10 -4.86 -4.71
N VAL A 91 4.80 -4.72 -4.47
CA VAL A 91 3.97 -3.62 -4.95
C VAL A 91 3.58 -2.73 -3.79
N THR A 92 3.88 -1.44 -3.90
CA THR A 92 3.41 -0.43 -2.95
C THR A 92 2.07 0.12 -3.40
N LEU A 93 1.06 -0.03 -2.55
CA LEU A 93 -0.24 0.60 -2.67
C LEU A 93 -0.26 1.86 -1.79
N THR A 94 -0.87 2.93 -2.30
CA THR A 94 -1.07 4.18 -1.54
C THR A 94 -2.50 4.66 -1.73
N ALA A 95 -3.21 4.84 -0.62
CA ALA A 95 -4.59 5.32 -0.61
C ALA A 95 -4.62 6.86 -0.54
N HIS A 96 -5.47 7.45 -1.39
CA HIS A 96 -5.69 8.89 -1.47
C HIS A 96 -7.19 9.17 -1.25
N PRO A 97 -7.60 9.60 -0.05
CA PRO A 97 -8.99 9.93 0.21
C PRO A 97 -9.41 11.20 -0.55
N TYR A 98 -10.68 11.25 -0.96
CA TYR A 98 -11.29 12.50 -1.45
C TYR A 98 -11.79 13.38 -0.29
N SER A 99 -12.17 14.62 -0.62
CA SER A 99 -12.67 15.58 0.36
C SER A 99 -13.87 15.02 1.14
N GLY A 100 -13.84 15.19 2.47
CA GLY A 100 -14.86 14.66 3.38
C GLY A 100 -14.70 13.17 3.72
N TYR A 101 -13.63 12.51 3.25
CA TYR A 101 -13.28 11.14 3.60
C TYR A 101 -11.89 11.07 4.21
N GLU A 102 -11.66 10.04 5.01
CA GLU A 102 -10.35 9.63 5.48
C GLU A 102 -10.15 8.14 5.23
N PHE A 103 -8.90 7.74 5.01
CA PHE A 103 -8.55 6.34 4.88
C PHE A 103 -8.73 5.64 6.23
N ASP A 104 -9.42 4.50 6.23
CA ASP A 104 -9.69 3.74 7.44
C ASP A 104 -8.78 2.51 7.54
N HIS A 105 -8.85 1.61 6.55
CA HIS A 105 -8.00 0.42 6.50
C HIS A 105 -7.95 -0.23 5.11
N TRP A 106 -6.93 -1.05 4.89
CA TRP A 106 -6.85 -2.03 3.82
C TRP A 106 -7.49 -3.33 4.32
N GLY A 107 -8.36 -3.91 3.50
CA GLY A 107 -8.96 -5.21 3.73
C GLY A 107 -8.80 -6.14 2.53
N GLY A 108 -9.13 -7.41 2.73
CA GLY A 108 -9.23 -8.41 1.67
C GLY A 108 -10.68 -8.81 1.41
N TRP A 109 -10.91 -9.49 0.28
CA TRP A 109 -12.13 -10.27 0.09
C TRP A 109 -12.15 -11.46 1.06
N PRO A 110 -13.32 -11.97 1.53
CA PRO A 110 -13.41 -13.10 2.47
C PRO A 110 -12.64 -14.37 2.07
N SER A 111 -12.32 -14.56 0.78
CA SER A 111 -11.49 -15.67 0.30
C SER A 111 -9.98 -15.46 0.49
N TYR A 112 -9.53 -14.25 0.83
CA TYR A 112 -8.12 -13.86 1.03
C TYR A 112 -7.97 -13.03 2.32
N PRO A 113 -8.14 -13.64 3.50
CA PRO A 113 -8.21 -12.95 4.81
C PRO A 113 -6.87 -12.36 5.30
N GLY A 114 -5.82 -12.30 4.47
CA GLY A 114 -4.45 -12.00 4.89
C GLY A 114 -4.09 -10.51 4.98
N ILE A 115 -4.85 -9.61 4.35
CA ILE A 115 -4.50 -8.18 4.32
C ILE A 115 -5.40 -7.43 5.29
N GLN A 116 -4.78 -6.93 6.36
CA GLN A 116 -5.35 -5.95 7.28
C GLN A 116 -4.25 -4.95 7.62
N SER A 117 -4.45 -3.67 7.28
CA SER A 117 -3.50 -2.61 7.60
C SER A 117 -4.22 -1.27 7.71
N THR A 118 -3.89 -0.48 8.72
CA THR A 118 -4.43 0.88 8.90
C THR A 118 -3.48 1.96 8.37
N SER A 119 -2.31 1.57 7.85
CA SER A 119 -1.38 2.50 7.20
C SER A 119 -1.90 2.92 5.83
N SER A 120 -1.85 4.21 5.48
CA SER A 120 -2.23 4.72 4.16
C SER A 120 -1.37 4.16 3.02
N THR A 121 -0.22 3.59 3.36
CA THR A 121 0.67 2.85 2.46
C THR A 121 0.73 1.38 2.85
N LEU A 122 0.67 0.49 1.86
CA LEU A 122 0.74 -0.97 2.03
C LEU A 122 1.75 -1.55 1.03
N ASN A 123 2.75 -2.27 1.53
CA ASN A 123 3.66 -3.04 0.69
C ASN A 123 3.17 -4.49 0.61
N LEU A 124 2.88 -4.95 -0.60
CA LEU A 124 2.32 -6.26 -0.88
C LEU A 124 3.29 -7.10 -1.71
N THR A 125 3.68 -8.26 -1.20
CA THR A 125 4.49 -9.22 -1.94
C THR A 125 3.59 -10.12 -2.78
N MET A 126 3.86 -10.20 -4.08
CA MET A 126 3.07 -10.97 -5.04
C MET A 126 3.42 -12.46 -4.97
N THR A 127 2.75 -13.19 -4.09
CA THR A 127 2.88 -14.65 -3.92
C THR A 127 1.70 -15.43 -4.50
N ASP A 128 0.60 -14.75 -4.83
CA ASP A 128 -0.60 -15.27 -5.49
C ASP A 128 -1.32 -14.08 -6.17
N ASN A 129 -2.43 -14.34 -6.83
CA ASN A 129 -3.37 -13.30 -7.25
C ASN A 129 -4.00 -12.65 -6.02
N TRP A 130 -4.04 -11.32 -6.01
CA TRP A 130 -4.52 -10.54 -4.88
C TRP A 130 -5.71 -9.68 -5.27
N TRP A 131 -6.69 -9.62 -4.36
CA TRP A 131 -7.79 -8.68 -4.38
C TRP A 131 -7.81 -7.87 -3.09
N VAL A 132 -7.53 -6.57 -3.19
CA VAL A 132 -7.43 -5.66 -2.05
C VAL A 132 -8.58 -4.66 -2.06
N VAL A 133 -9.15 -4.39 -0.91
CA VAL A 133 -10.15 -3.34 -0.71
C VAL A 133 -9.52 -2.21 0.10
N ALA A 134 -9.56 -0.98 -0.42
CA ALA A 134 -9.27 0.22 0.36
C ALA A 134 -10.57 0.74 0.95
N ALA A 135 -10.70 0.67 2.27
CA ALA A 135 -11.83 1.18 3.01
C ALA A 135 -11.57 2.62 3.46
N PHE A 136 -12.55 3.48 3.22
CA PHE A 136 -12.57 4.88 3.63
C PHE A 136 -13.82 5.14 4.46
N ARG A 137 -13.73 6.10 5.37
CA ARG A 137 -14.87 6.55 6.16
C ARG A 137 -15.07 8.05 5.99
N LYS A 138 -16.32 8.50 6.10
CA LYS A 138 -16.61 9.93 6.06
C LYS A 138 -16.04 10.59 7.30
N VAL A 139 -15.34 11.69 7.12
CA VAL A 139 -14.97 12.58 8.22
C VAL A 139 -16.27 13.27 8.65
N THR A 140 -16.82 12.88 9.79
CA THR A 140 -17.90 13.66 10.39
C THR A 140 -17.29 14.95 10.92
N GLU A 141 -17.78 16.09 10.43
CA GLU A 141 -17.42 17.38 11.01
C GLU A 141 -17.74 17.32 12.51
N PRO A 142 -16.80 17.66 13.40
CA PRO A 142 -17.11 17.74 14.82
C PRO A 142 -18.30 18.69 15.00
N PRO A 143 -19.21 18.42 15.96
CA PRO A 143 -20.28 19.36 16.28
C PRO A 143 -19.68 20.76 16.44
N PRO A 144 -20.33 21.82 15.92
CA PRO A 144 -19.85 23.18 16.13
C PRO A 144 -19.58 23.36 17.61
N GLU A 145 -18.39 23.88 17.95
CA GLU A 145 -18.05 24.15 19.35
C GLU A 145 -19.22 24.89 20.01
N PRO A 146 -19.64 24.47 21.22
CA PRO A 146 -20.66 25.23 21.94
C PRO A 146 -20.19 26.68 22.03
N PRO A 147 -21.12 27.67 21.93
CA PRO A 147 -20.75 29.07 22.08
C PRO A 147 -19.89 29.25 23.33
N PRO A 148 -18.80 30.04 23.27
CA PRO A 148 -17.98 30.28 24.45
C PRO A 148 -18.89 30.71 25.60
N GLU A 149 -18.69 30.09 26.78
CA GLU A 149 -19.46 30.47 27.96
C GLU A 149 -19.36 31.98 28.17
N PRO A 150 -20.47 32.68 28.46
CA PRO A 150 -20.42 34.09 28.74
C PRO A 150 -19.44 34.33 29.89
N PRO A 151 -18.65 35.42 29.86
CA PRO A 151 -17.71 35.71 30.92
C PRO A 151 -18.44 35.75 32.27
N PRO A 152 -17.80 35.29 33.37
CA PRO A 152 -18.39 35.39 34.70
C PRO A 152 -18.88 36.81 34.98
N PRO A 153 -20.04 36.99 35.63
CA PRO A 153 -20.52 38.31 35.98
C PRO A 153 -19.49 39.04 36.86
N GLU A 154 -19.22 40.31 36.58
CA GLU A 154 -18.28 41.15 37.33
C GLU A 154 -18.79 41.51 38.74
N CYS A 155 -20.10 41.34 38.98
CA CYS A 155 -20.78 41.66 40.23
C CYS A 155 -22.10 40.90 40.36
N THR A 156 -22.69 40.87 41.56
CA THR A 156 -24.02 40.29 41.75
C THR A 156 -25.12 41.37 41.65
N PRO A 157 -26.26 41.10 40.97
CA PRO A 157 -27.33 42.08 40.84
C PRO A 157 -27.81 42.60 42.20
N GLY A 158 -27.81 43.92 42.37
CA GLY A 158 -28.12 44.58 43.65
C GLY A 158 -26.88 45.05 44.42
N ASP A 159 -25.69 44.55 44.09
CA ASP A 159 -24.45 45.12 44.60
C ASP A 159 -24.26 46.55 44.08
N TRP A 160 -23.63 47.37 44.91
CA TRP A 160 -23.22 48.72 44.55
C TRP A 160 -21.78 48.93 44.97
N LYS A 161 -21.04 49.73 44.19
CA LYS A 161 -19.69 50.18 44.54
C LYS A 161 -19.53 51.65 44.27
N CYS A 162 -18.64 52.27 45.03
CA CYS A 162 -18.19 53.63 44.77
C CYS A 162 -16.85 53.59 44.04
N VAL A 163 -16.73 54.33 42.95
CA VAL A 163 -15.46 54.60 42.30
C VAL A 163 -15.25 56.11 42.39
N ARG A 164 -14.38 56.55 43.30
CA ARG A 164 -14.32 57.95 43.75
C ARG A 164 -15.69 58.41 44.28
N TYR A 165 -16.28 59.47 43.71
CA TYR A 165 -17.59 60.01 44.09
C TYR A 165 -18.75 59.46 43.25
N ASP A 166 -18.45 58.60 42.28
CA ASP A 166 -19.45 58.01 41.38
C ASP A 166 -19.96 56.68 41.92
N LEU A 167 -21.28 56.54 41.97
CA LEU A 167 -21.98 55.30 42.33
C LEU A 167 -22.19 54.44 41.10
N TYR A 168 -21.78 53.18 41.19
CA TYR A 168 -22.08 52.13 40.23
C TYR A 168 -22.98 51.09 40.89
N VAL A 169 -24.01 50.64 40.17
CA VAL A 169 -24.91 49.55 40.58
C VAL A 169 -24.76 48.38 39.61
N CYS A 170 -24.83 47.17 40.13
CA CYS A 170 -24.73 45.98 39.31
C CYS A 170 -26.04 45.75 38.54
N SER A 171 -25.96 45.63 37.21
CA SER A 171 -27.10 45.29 36.37
C SER A 171 -27.53 43.83 36.54
N ALA A 172 -28.73 43.48 36.05
CA ALA A 172 -29.18 42.09 35.96
C ALA A 172 -28.23 41.19 35.15
N GLU A 173 -27.46 41.77 34.23
CA GLU A 173 -26.41 41.09 33.45
C GLU A 173 -25.06 40.93 34.19
N GLY A 174 -24.97 41.33 35.45
CA GLY A 174 -23.75 41.20 36.25
C GLY A 174 -22.63 42.17 35.86
N LYS A 175 -22.96 43.35 35.31
CA LYS A 175 -22.00 44.40 34.94
C LYS A 175 -22.21 45.65 35.77
N TRP A 176 -21.13 46.36 36.05
CA TRP A 176 -21.19 47.65 36.74
C TRP A 176 -21.74 48.74 35.82
N VAL A 177 -22.92 49.25 36.14
CA VAL A 177 -23.54 50.36 35.43
C VAL A 177 -23.48 51.61 36.28
N PHE A 178 -23.02 52.70 35.68
CA PHE A 178 -23.00 54.00 36.33
C PHE A 178 -24.43 54.41 36.73
N SER A 179 -24.62 54.73 38.00
CA SER A 179 -25.92 55.13 38.54
C SER A 179 -26.01 56.64 38.74
N LYS A 180 -25.05 57.23 39.47
CA LYS A 180 -25.12 58.65 39.85
C LYS A 180 -23.74 59.20 40.21
N ARG A 181 -23.46 60.44 39.81
CA ARG A 181 -22.27 61.21 40.22
C ARG A 181 -22.52 61.95 41.52
N ASP A 182 -21.47 62.10 42.33
CA ASP A 182 -21.50 62.75 43.65
C ASP A 182 -22.58 62.16 44.56
N ALA A 183 -22.64 60.82 44.60
CA ALA A 183 -23.62 60.12 45.39
C ALA A 183 -23.33 60.35 46.89
N PRO A 184 -24.33 60.74 47.72
CA PRO A 184 -24.11 61.01 49.15
C PRO A 184 -23.47 59.82 49.89
N GLN A 185 -23.86 58.60 49.52
CA GLN A 185 -23.26 57.36 50.04
C GLN A 185 -21.80 57.13 49.64
N CYS A 186 -21.29 57.80 48.60
CA CYS A 186 -19.90 57.75 48.14
C CYS A 186 -19.07 58.97 48.59
N GLN A 187 -19.67 59.93 49.32
CA GLN A 187 -18.98 61.13 49.82
C GLN A 187 -18.29 60.93 51.18
N PHE A 188 -18.54 59.81 51.87
CA PHE A 188 -18.05 59.53 53.22
C PHE A 188 -17.25 58.20 53.33
N GLY A 189 -16.36 57.93 52.38
CA GLY A 189 -15.48 56.74 52.41
C GLY A 189 -14.04 57.07 52.80
N TRP A 190 -13.52 56.35 53.80
CA TRP A 190 -12.13 56.27 54.25
C TRP A 190 -11.28 55.44 53.29
#